data_AF-A0A1A8JVW3-F1
#
_entry.id   AF-A0A1A8JVW3-F1
#
_cell.length_a   1.000
_cell.length_b   1.000
_cell.length_c   1.000
_cell.angle_alpha   90.00
_cell.angle_beta   90.00
_cell.angle_gamma   90.00
#
_symmetry.space_group_name_H-M   'P 1'
#
loop_
_entity.id
_entity.type
_entity.pdbx_description
1 polymer ?
#
loop_
_entity_poly.entity_id
_entity_poly.type
_entity_poly.pdbx_seq_one_letter_code
_entity_poly.pdbx_strand_id
1 'polypeptide(L)' 'YMGGFVEGERSQTVSQGEGALLQAPRIHSFPKPQITWFRDGRKIQSSSRIAITLDNTLVILSTVAP' A
#
# COMPACT_ATOMS: atom_id res chain seq x y z
N TYR A 1 -1.85 3.25 -22.25
CA TYR A 1 -1.55 1.80 -22.30
C TYR A 1 -1.28 1.31 -20.88
N MET A 2 -1.79 0.13 -20.48
CA MET A 2 -1.56 -0.47 -19.16
C MET A 2 -1.29 -1.96 -19.34
N GLY A 3 -0.12 -2.42 -18.90
CA GLY A 3 0.26 -3.82 -18.87
C GLY A 3 -0.24 -4.54 -17.61
N GLY A 4 0.12 -5.81 -17.46
CA GLY A 4 -0.14 -6.55 -16.22
C GLY A 4 0.79 -6.14 -15.09
N PHE A 5 0.44 -6.58 -13.88
CA PHE A 5 1.36 -6.52 -12.74
C PHE A 5 2.57 -7.43 -13.00
N VAL A 6 3.77 -6.89 -12.74
CA VAL A 6 5.04 -7.62 -12.92
C VAL A 6 5.29 -8.57 -11.74
N GLU A 7 4.77 -8.21 -10.57
CA GLU A 7 4.99 -8.92 -9.31
C GLU A 7 3.80 -9.83 -9.00
N GLY A 8 4.10 -11.02 -8.45
CA GLY A 8 3.10 -11.92 -7.91
C GLY A 8 2.67 -11.56 -6.48
N GLU A 9 1.98 -12.49 -5.83
CA GLU A 9 1.62 -12.36 -4.41
C GLU A 9 2.87 -12.24 -3.54
N ARG A 10 2.77 -11.39 -2.49
CA ARG A 10 3.84 -11.19 -1.52
C ARG A 10 3.29 -11.16 -0.11
N SER A 11 4.12 -11.55 0.85
CA SER A 11 3.78 -11.60 2.27
C SER A 11 4.74 -10.71 3.05
N GLN A 12 4.23 -10.00 4.05
CA GLN A 12 5.04 -9.22 4.99
C GLN A 12 4.46 -9.40 6.39
N THR A 13 5.34 -9.72 7.34
CA THR A 13 5.01 -9.80 8.76
C THR A 13 5.62 -8.61 9.48
N VAL A 14 4.86 -8.00 10.38
CA VAL A 14 5.32 -6.90 11.23
C VAL A 14 5.04 -7.26 12.69
N SER A 15 5.94 -6.85 13.58
CA SER A 15 5.73 -7.00 15.02
C SER A 15 4.56 -6.12 15.46
N GLN A 16 3.86 -6.55 16.51
CA GLN A 16 2.81 -5.72 17.10
C GLN A 16 3.41 -4.39 17.52
N GLY A 17 2.77 -3.30 17.08
CA GLY A 17 3.23 -1.97 17.43
C GLY A 17 4.34 -1.41 16.55
N GLU A 18 4.76 -2.13 15.52
CA GLU A 18 5.58 -1.56 14.45
C GLU A 18 4.71 -1.08 13.30
N GLY A 19 5.22 -0.10 12.55
CA GLY A 19 4.58 0.33 11.31
C GLY A 19 4.80 -0.68 10.18
N ALA A 20 3.99 -0.58 9.13
CA ALA A 20 4.15 -1.35 7.90
C ALA A 20 4.23 -0.44 6.67
N LEU A 21 5.09 -0.81 5.72
CA LEU A 21 5.24 -0.15 4.42
C LEU A 21 4.97 -1.15 3.31
N LEU A 22 3.86 -0.97 2.59
CA LEU A 22 3.48 -1.80 1.46
C LEU A 22 3.61 -0.99 0.16
N GLN A 23 4.66 -1.24 -0.61
CA GLN A 23 4.90 -0.57 -1.90
C GLN A 23 3.88 -1.04 -2.94
N ALA A 24 3.32 -0.17 -3.78
CA ALA A 24 2.40 -0.61 -4.82
C ALA A 24 3.07 -1.61 -5.77
N PRO A 25 2.40 -2.72 -6.15
CA PRO A 25 2.96 -3.66 -7.11
C PRO A 25 3.32 -2.97 -8.42
N ARG A 26 4.48 -3.31 -8.98
CA ARG A 26 4.93 -2.70 -10.24
C ARG A 26 4.01 -3.08 -11.39
N ILE A 27 3.60 -2.04 -12.13
CA ILE A 27 2.79 -2.15 -13.34
C ILE A 27 3.35 -1.20 -14.40
N HIS A 28 3.49 -1.68 -15.63
CA HIS A 28 3.85 -0.81 -16.74
C HIS A 28 2.62 -0.05 -17.21
N SER A 29 2.56 1.25 -16.95
CA SER A 29 1.51 2.10 -17.50
C SER A 29 2.04 3.46 -17.94
N PHE A 30 1.40 4.00 -18.97
CA PHE A 30 1.54 5.40 -19.33
C PHE A 30 0.17 5.99 -19.67
N PRO A 31 -0.27 7.07 -18.99
CA PRO A 31 0.45 7.80 -17.92
C PRO A 31 0.59 6.98 -16.61
N LYS A 32 1.27 7.55 -15.61
CA LYS A 32 1.39 6.94 -14.26
C LYS A 32 -0.01 6.63 -13.72
N PRO A 33 -0.25 5.43 -13.16
CA PRO A 33 -1.59 5.04 -12.79
C PRO A 33 -1.98 5.69 -11.46
N GLN A 34 -3.27 5.92 -11.30
CA GLN A 34 -3.86 6.21 -9.99
C GLN A 34 -4.08 4.87 -9.28
N ILE A 35 -3.57 4.74 -8.05
CA ILE A 35 -3.67 3.50 -7.28
C ILE A 35 -4.69 3.68 -6.17
N THR A 36 -5.51 2.65 -5.96
CA THR A 36 -6.43 2.54 -4.84
C THR A 36 -6.12 1.25 -4.09
N TRP A 37 -5.84 1.34 -2.80
CA TRP A 37 -5.57 0.18 -1.95
C TRP A 37 -6.86 -0.46 -1.44
N PHE A 38 -6.87 -1.78 -1.35
CA PHE A 38 -7.98 -2.57 -0.82
C PHE A 38 -7.49 -3.54 0.26
N ARG A 39 -8.35 -3.80 1.25
CA ARG A 39 -8.22 -4.87 2.23
C ARG A 39 -9.54 -5.62 2.27
N ASP A 40 -9.50 -6.93 2.03
CA ASP A 40 -10.66 -7.82 2.06
C ASP A 40 -11.84 -7.29 1.21
N GLY A 41 -11.52 -6.82 0.00
CA GLY A 41 -12.50 -6.24 -0.93
C GLY A 41 -12.98 -4.83 -0.58
N ARG A 42 -12.53 -4.23 0.53
CA ARG A 42 -12.91 -2.87 0.95
C ARG A 42 -11.81 -1.86 0.65
N LYS A 43 -12.21 -0.72 0.10
CA LYS A 43 -11.30 0.40 -0.17
C LYS A 43 -10.67 0.90 1.13
N ILE A 44 -9.36 1.05 1.15
CA ILE A 44 -8.64 1.71 2.24
C ILE A 44 -8.67 3.22 2.00
N GLN A 45 -9.09 3.98 3.01
CA GLN A 45 -9.00 5.44 3.02
C GLN A 45 -7.92 5.89 4.00
N SER A 46 -7.32 7.04 3.72
CA SER A 46 -6.39 7.67 4.65
C SER A 46 -7.08 7.98 5.99
N SER A 47 -6.32 7.88 7.07
CA SER A 47 -6.79 8.15 8.44
C SER A 47 -5.60 8.46 9.35
N SER A 48 -5.83 8.66 10.65
CA SER A 48 -4.75 8.92 11.62
C SER A 48 -3.65 7.86 11.63
N ARG A 49 -3.94 6.63 11.21
CA ARG A 49 -2.99 5.51 11.16
C ARG A 49 -2.61 5.05 9.77
N ILE A 50 -3.22 5.62 8.74
CA ILE A 50 -3.07 5.15 7.36
C ILE A 50 -2.71 6.34 6.47
N ALA A 51 -1.55 6.28 5.84
CA ALA A 51 -1.14 7.21 4.80
C ALA A 51 -0.90 6.48 3.48
N ILE A 52 -1.11 7.19 2.37
CA ILE A 52 -0.74 6.75 1.03
C ILE A 52 0.18 7.83 0.47
N THR A 53 1.41 7.45 0.15
CA THR A 53 2.43 8.37 -0.33
C THR A 53 2.25 8.69 -1.82
N LEU A 54 3.01 9.68 -2.33
CA LEU A 54 2.97 10.10 -3.75
C LEU A 54 3.49 9.02 -4.72
N ASP A 55 4.30 8.09 -4.24
CA ASP A 55 4.75 6.89 -4.96
C ASP A 55 3.78 5.70 -4.78
N ASN A 56 2.59 5.92 -4.20
CA ASN A 56 1.54 4.93 -3.94
C ASN A 56 1.91 3.86 -2.91
N THR A 57 2.89 4.11 -2.05
CA THR A 57 3.18 3.22 -0.91
C THR A 57 2.10 3.40 0.16
N LEU A 58 1.49 2.29 0.59
CA LEU A 58 0.59 2.26 1.73
C LEU A 58 1.40 2.16 3.02
N VAL A 59 1.23 3.16 3.89
CA VAL A 59 1.87 3.25 5.19
C VAL A 59 0.83 2.99 6.27
N ILE A 60 1.10 2.00 7.11
CA ILE A 60 0.34 1.72 8.33
C ILE A 60 1.21 2.16 9.49
N LEU A 61 0.78 3.17 10.24
CA LEU A 61 1.53 3.72 11.36
C LEU A 61 1.37 2.87 12.61
N SER A 62 2.43 2.83 13.42
CA SER A 62 2.38 2.23 14.76
C SER A 62 1.33 2.91 15.63
N THR A 63 0.72 2.12 16.51
CA THR A 63 -0.33 2.56 17.43
C THR A 63 0.09 2.46 18.88
N VAL A 64 1.35 2.09 19.15
CA VAL A 64 1.87 2.13 20.51
C VAL A 64 2.24 3.57 20.76
N ALA A 65 1.47 4.23 21.62
CA ALA A 65 1.95 5.46 22.23
C ALA A 65 3.25 5.11 23.00
N PRO A 66 4.31 5.93 22.91
CA PRO A 66 5.49 5.76 23.75
C PRO A 66 5.14 5.75 25.25
#